data_AF-W4P6T5-F1
#
_entry.id   AF-W4P6T5-F1
#
_cell.length_a   1.000
_cell.length_b   1.000
_cell.length_c   1.000
_cell.angle_alpha   90.00
_cell.angle_beta   90.00
_cell.angle_gamma   90.00
#
_symmetry.space_group_name_H-M   'P 1'
#
loop_
_entity.id
_entity.type
_entity.pdbx_description
1 polymer ?
#
loop_
_entity_poly.entity_id
_entity_poly.type
_entity_poly.pdbx_seq_one_letter_code
_entity_poly.pdbx_strand_id
1 'polypeptide(L)'
;MTFTTGGQIEAITWNTSQGFSTALSAFIAQNYAGGRTDRVLKAWQTTLWMTGILGTFCTFLFVCYGSEVFSIFVPERAAYEAGGVFLRIDGYSQLFMMLEITMQGVFYGLGRTVPPAIVSIGCNYMRIPLAILFVNMGMGVEGIWWAVCVTTIAKGLILLGWFMIIRKKYLIPHMASRQS
;
A
#
# COMPACT_ATOMS: atom_id res chain seq x y z
N MET A 1 -18.39 17.79 -1.49
CA MET A 1 -17.72 17.64 -2.80
C MET A 1 -16.22 17.40 -2.63
N THR A 2 -15.53 18.13 -1.76
CA THR A 2 -14.08 17.96 -1.51
C THR A 2 -13.67 16.56 -1.03
N PHE A 3 -14.36 15.98 -0.05
CA PHE A 3 -14.08 14.63 0.45
C PHE A 3 -14.21 13.54 -0.64
N THR A 4 -15.22 13.66 -1.50
CA THR A 4 -15.48 12.71 -2.57
C THR A 4 -14.43 12.82 -3.68
N THR A 5 -14.01 14.04 -4.03
CA THR A 5 -12.98 14.24 -5.06
C THR A 5 -11.59 13.83 -4.57
N GLY A 6 -11.26 14.07 -3.30
CA GLY A 6 -10.02 13.56 -2.70
C GLY A 6 -9.93 12.04 -2.78
N GLY A 7 -10.99 11.34 -2.38
CA GLY A 7 -11.05 9.87 -2.51
C GLY A 7 -10.97 9.37 -3.96
N GLN A 8 -11.47 10.14 -4.94
CA GLN A 8 -11.32 9.78 -6.36
C GLN A 8 -9.87 9.92 -6.85
N ILE A 9 -9.14 10.94 -6.38
CA ILE A 9 -7.72 11.11 -6.70
C ILE A 9 -6.91 9.97 -6.07
N GLU A 10 -7.17 9.64 -4.80
CA GLU A 10 -6.57 8.49 -4.11
C GLU A 10 -6.87 7.17 -4.87
N ALA A 11 -8.10 6.99 -5.36
CA ALA A 11 -8.49 5.79 -6.10
C ALA A 11 -7.63 5.53 -7.34
N ILE A 12 -7.07 6.55 -8.00
CA ILE A 12 -6.15 6.37 -9.13
C ILE A 12 -4.89 5.62 -8.68
N THR A 13 -4.29 6.08 -7.58
CA THR A 13 -3.09 5.45 -7.01
C THR A 13 -3.40 4.04 -6.54
N TRP A 14 -4.52 3.84 -5.83
CA TRP A 14 -4.99 2.54 -5.36
C TRP A 14 -5.19 1.55 -6.50
N ASN A 15 -5.90 1.94 -7.56
CA ASN A 15 -6.18 1.08 -8.71
C ASN A 15 -4.91 0.69 -9.47
N THR A 16 -3.94 1.60 -9.53
CA THR A 16 -2.64 1.31 -10.14
C THR A 16 -1.87 0.28 -9.31
N SER A 17 -1.85 0.41 -7.98
CA SER A 17 -1.27 -0.61 -7.10
C SER A 17 -1.95 -1.97 -7.27
N GLN A 18 -3.29 -1.98 -7.36
CA GLN A 18 -4.07 -3.21 -7.56
C GLN A 18 -3.73 -3.90 -8.89
N GLY A 19 -3.47 -3.12 -9.94
CA GLY A 19 -2.97 -3.64 -11.23
C GLY A 19 -1.65 -4.40 -11.06
N PHE A 20 -0.67 -3.80 -10.37
CA PHE A 20 0.61 -4.46 -10.06
C PHE A 20 0.43 -5.72 -9.21
N SER A 21 -0.40 -5.65 -8.16
CA SER A 21 -0.70 -6.79 -7.29
C SER A 21 -1.31 -7.96 -8.05
N THR A 22 -2.27 -7.69 -8.94
CA THR A 22 -2.94 -8.71 -9.75
C THR A 22 -1.96 -9.37 -10.72
N ALA A 23 -1.16 -8.58 -11.43
CA ALA A 23 -0.15 -9.09 -12.35
C ALA A 23 0.91 -9.92 -11.63
N LEU A 24 1.40 -9.44 -10.48
CA LEU A 24 2.38 -10.13 -9.66
C LEU A 24 1.83 -11.44 -9.10
N SER A 25 0.59 -11.44 -8.60
CA SER A 25 -0.10 -12.63 -8.09
C SER A 25 -0.18 -13.73 -9.15
N ALA A 26 -0.65 -13.39 -10.36
CA ALA A 26 -0.72 -14.34 -11.48
C ALA A 26 0.65 -14.89 -11.87
N PHE A 27 1.67 -14.03 -11.96
CA PHE A 27 3.03 -14.44 -12.31
C PHE A 27 3.64 -15.36 -11.24
N ILE A 28 3.47 -15.02 -9.96
CA ILE A 28 3.96 -15.83 -8.84
C ILE A 28 3.23 -17.16 -8.78
N ALA A 29 1.92 -17.20 -8.94
CA ALA A 29 1.13 -18.44 -8.90
C ALA A 29 1.64 -19.47 -9.93
N GLN A 30 1.86 -19.04 -11.17
CA GLN A 30 2.36 -19.91 -12.23
C GLN A 30 3.78 -20.41 -11.95
N ASN A 31 4.69 -19.53 -11.53
CA ASN A 31 6.09 -19.90 -11.28
C ASN A 31 6.24 -20.74 -10.01
N TYR A 32 5.43 -20.48 -8.98
CA TYR A 32 5.40 -21.24 -7.74
C TYR A 32 4.87 -22.65 -7.98
N ALA A 33 3.76 -22.80 -8.71
CA ALA A 33 3.24 -24.11 -9.12
C ALA A 33 4.24 -24.90 -9.98
N GLY A 34 5.03 -24.21 -10.82
CA GLY A 34 6.12 -24.81 -11.60
C GLY A 34 7.42 -25.08 -10.81
N GLY A 35 7.45 -24.82 -9.50
CA GLY A 35 8.63 -24.99 -8.64
C GLY A 35 9.81 -24.07 -8.98
N ARG A 36 9.56 -22.95 -9.68
CA ARG A 36 10.57 -21.95 -10.11
C ARG A 36 10.65 -20.80 -9.11
N THR A 37 11.05 -21.10 -7.88
CA THR A 37 11.09 -20.13 -6.76
C THR A 37 12.07 -18.97 -6.99
N ASP A 38 13.15 -19.17 -7.76
CA ASP A 38 14.05 -18.08 -8.19
C ASP A 38 13.28 -16.99 -8.98
N ARG A 39 12.40 -17.40 -9.90
CA ARG A 39 11.58 -16.47 -10.68
C ARG A 39 10.54 -15.75 -9.83
N VAL A 40 10.01 -16.41 -8.79
CA VAL A 40 9.12 -15.79 -7.81
C VAL A 40 9.84 -14.66 -7.06
N LEU A 41 11.06 -14.91 -6.59
CA LEU A 41 11.86 -13.90 -5.88
C LEU A 41 12.24 -12.73 -6.79
N LYS A 42 12.65 -13.01 -8.04
CA LYS A 42 12.94 -11.96 -9.03
C LYS A 42 11.71 -11.11 -9.34
N ALA A 43 10.55 -11.74 -9.56
CA ALA A 43 9.30 -11.01 -9.82
C ALA A 43 8.94 -10.09 -8.66
N TRP A 44 9.00 -10.61 -7.42
CA TRP A 44 8.79 -9.79 -6.23
C TRP A 44 9.76 -8.61 -6.16
N GLN A 45 11.06 -8.83 -6.35
CA GLN A 45 12.06 -7.75 -6.30
C GLN A 45 11.83 -6.70 -7.39
N THR A 46 11.57 -7.11 -8.63
CA THR A 46 11.32 -6.19 -9.73
C THR A 46 10.06 -5.38 -9.50
N THR A 47 8.95 -6.02 -9.11
CA THR A 47 7.70 -5.30 -8.83
C THR A 47 7.82 -4.39 -7.62
N LEU A 48 8.54 -4.80 -6.58
CA LEU A 48 8.82 -3.95 -5.41
C LEU A 48 9.60 -2.70 -5.80
N TRP A 49 10.59 -2.82 -6.70
CA TRP A 49 11.32 -1.67 -7.24
C TRP A 49 10.42 -0.75 -8.06
N MET A 50 9.62 -1.30 -8.98
CA MET A 50 8.71 -0.51 -9.82
C MET A 50 7.68 0.25 -8.99
N THR A 51 7.04 -0.44 -8.04
CA THR A 51 6.02 0.14 -7.16
C THR A 51 6.63 1.07 -6.12
N GLY A 52 7.88 0.84 -5.71
CA GLY A 52 8.64 1.76 -4.85
C GLY A 52 8.96 3.08 -5.55
N ILE A 53 9.41 3.04 -6.80
CA ILE A 53 9.65 4.24 -7.62
C ILE A 53 8.34 5.01 -7.82
N LEU A 54 7.28 4.33 -8.24
CA LEU A 54 5.98 4.95 -8.46
C LEU A 54 5.39 5.52 -7.15
N GLY A 55 5.44 4.76 -6.06
CA GLY A 55 4.94 5.20 -4.75
C GLY A 55 5.72 6.40 -4.20
N THR A 56 7.03 6.44 -4.40
CA THR A 56 7.87 7.59 -4.04
C THR A 56 7.52 8.81 -4.89
N PHE A 57 7.32 8.63 -6.20
CA PHE A 57 6.88 9.69 -7.10
C PHE A 57 5.50 10.25 -6.70
N CYS A 58 4.52 9.39 -6.43
CA CYS A 58 3.20 9.80 -5.93
C CYS A 58 3.28 10.52 -4.59
N THR A 59 4.09 10.01 -3.66
CA THR A 59 4.35 10.64 -2.35
C THR A 59 4.90 12.06 -2.54
N PHE A 60 5.94 12.21 -3.36
CA PHE A 60 6.54 13.52 -3.65
C PHE A 60 5.52 14.48 -4.27
N LEU A 61 4.77 14.02 -5.27
CA LEU A 61 3.79 14.81 -5.98
C LEU A 61 2.64 15.26 -5.06
N PHE A 62 2.13 14.40 -4.18
CA PHE A 62 1.05 14.74 -3.24
C PHE A 62 1.51 15.63 -2.08
N VAL A 63 2.72 15.41 -1.54
CA VAL A 63 3.25 16.22 -0.42
C VAL A 63 3.64 17.62 -0.91
N CYS A 64 4.35 17.73 -2.03
CA CYS A 64 4.81 19.03 -2.53
C CYS A 64 3.70 19.81 -3.24
N TYR A 65 2.91 19.13 -4.08
CA TYR A 65 1.96 19.76 -5.02
C TYR A 65 0.49 19.35 -4.76
N GLY A 66 0.14 18.94 -3.55
CA GLY A 66 -1.21 18.44 -3.24
C GLY A 66 -2.34 19.43 -3.55
N SER A 67 -2.13 20.73 -3.35
CA SER A 67 -3.16 21.75 -3.63
C SER A 67 -3.33 21.99 -5.13
N GLU A 68 -2.22 21.97 -5.86
CA GLU A 68 -2.12 22.16 -7.29
C GLU A 68 -2.75 20.98 -8.03
N VAL A 69 -2.46 19.76 -7.59
CA VAL A 69 -3.08 18.53 -8.09
C VAL A 69 -4.59 18.57 -7.88
N PHE A 70 -5.04 19.00 -6.71
CA PHE A 70 -6.47 19.11 -6.44
C PHE A 70 -7.16 20.19 -7.28
N SER A 71 -6.47 21.31 -7.54
CA SER A 71 -6.99 22.43 -8.33
C SER A 71 -7.31 22.07 -9.79
N ILE A 72 -6.65 21.04 -10.34
CA ILE A 72 -6.95 20.51 -11.68
C ILE A 72 -8.36 19.90 -11.74
N PHE A 73 -8.83 19.31 -10.64
CA PHE A 73 -10.13 18.64 -10.56
C PHE A 73 -11.23 19.54 -10.01
N VAL A 74 -10.90 20.41 -9.05
CA VAL A 74 -11.87 21.33 -8.43
C VAL A 74 -11.28 22.75 -8.39
N PRO A 75 -11.77 23.67 -9.25
CA PRO A 75 -11.26 25.03 -9.31
C PRO A 75 -11.78 25.96 -8.18
N GLU A 76 -12.66 25.46 -7.29
CA GLU A 76 -13.21 26.23 -6.18
C GLU A 76 -12.19 26.37 -5.03
N ARG A 77 -11.91 27.61 -4.62
CA ARG A 77 -10.81 27.94 -3.69
C ARG A 77 -10.91 27.28 -2.32
N ALA A 78 -12.09 27.34 -1.70
CA ALA A 78 -12.32 26.70 -0.41
C ALA A 78 -12.23 25.16 -0.49
N ALA A 79 -12.51 24.58 -1.67
CA ALA A 79 -12.47 23.14 -1.86
C ALA A 79 -11.05 22.63 -2.10
N TYR A 80 -10.24 23.28 -2.95
CA TYR A 80 -8.88 22.78 -3.22
C TYR A 80 -7.90 23.03 -2.06
N GLU A 81 -8.10 24.07 -1.24
CA GLU A 81 -7.26 24.29 -0.06
C GLU A 81 -7.46 23.17 0.99
N ALA A 82 -8.72 22.81 1.28
CA ALA A 82 -9.04 21.69 2.17
C ALA A 82 -8.65 20.32 1.57
N GLY A 83 -8.87 20.12 0.27
CA GLY A 83 -8.46 18.91 -0.45
C GLY A 83 -6.95 18.75 -0.57
N GLY A 84 -6.21 19.86 -0.65
CA GLY A 84 -4.76 19.90 -0.70
C GLY A 84 -4.12 19.48 0.63
N VAL A 85 -4.69 19.88 1.77
CA VAL A 85 -4.26 19.39 3.09
C VAL A 85 -4.46 17.88 3.20
N PHE A 86 -5.62 17.38 2.76
CA PHE A 86 -5.89 15.94 2.69
C PHE A 86 -4.85 15.19 1.85
N LEU A 87 -4.60 15.63 0.61
CA LEU A 87 -3.61 14.99 -0.27
C LEU A 87 -2.20 15.04 0.31
N ARG A 88 -1.82 16.11 0.99
CA ARG A 88 -0.52 16.21 1.65
C ARG A 88 -0.36 15.17 2.76
N ILE A 89 -1.37 15.01 3.61
CA ILE A 89 -1.36 14.01 4.69
C ILE A 89 -1.31 12.61 4.08
N ASP A 90 -2.21 12.32 3.13
CA ASP A 90 -2.29 11.02 2.47
C ASP A 90 -1.03 10.66 1.67
N GLY A 91 -0.36 11.66 1.10
CA GLY A 91 0.91 11.52 0.40
C GLY A 91 1.96 10.76 1.23
N TYR A 92 2.01 10.95 2.55
CA TYR A 92 2.96 10.22 3.41
C TYR A 92 2.70 8.71 3.47
N SER A 93 1.45 8.27 3.28
CA SER A 93 1.10 6.85 3.24
C SER A 93 1.18 6.20 1.87
N GLN A 94 1.31 6.97 0.78
CA GLN A 94 1.23 6.44 -0.58
C GLN A 94 2.27 5.37 -0.90
N LEU A 95 3.53 5.60 -0.51
CA LEU A 95 4.59 4.60 -0.65
C LEU A 95 4.26 3.29 0.09
N PHE A 96 3.72 3.39 1.29
CA PHE A 96 3.42 2.24 2.13
C PHE A 96 2.15 1.50 1.70
N MET A 97 1.18 2.21 1.13
CA MET A 97 0.01 1.63 0.50
C MET A 97 0.42 0.79 -0.72
N MET A 98 1.28 1.34 -1.58
CA MET A 98 1.84 0.61 -2.72
C MET A 98 2.60 -0.64 -2.27
N LEU A 99 3.38 -0.52 -1.20
CA LEU A 99 4.06 -1.65 -0.56
C LEU A 99 3.06 -2.69 -0.06
N GLU A 100 2.05 -2.28 0.72
CA GLU A 100 1.00 -3.14 1.26
C GLU A 100 0.34 -3.97 0.14
N ILE A 101 -0.19 -3.29 -0.88
CA ILE A 101 -0.94 -3.93 -1.97
C ILE A 101 -0.04 -4.86 -2.79
N THR A 102 1.21 -4.47 -3.04
CA THR A 102 2.20 -5.32 -3.71
C THR A 102 2.47 -6.60 -2.91
N MET A 103 2.65 -6.47 -1.59
CA MET A 103 2.86 -7.62 -0.71
C MET A 103 1.62 -8.53 -0.68
N GLN A 104 0.41 -7.97 -0.68
CA GLN A 104 -0.82 -8.76 -0.82
C GLN A 104 -0.79 -9.61 -2.10
N GLY A 105 -0.38 -9.03 -3.23
CA GLY A 105 -0.23 -9.76 -4.50
C GLY A 105 0.73 -10.94 -4.41
N VAL A 106 1.85 -10.78 -3.70
CA VAL A 106 2.79 -11.87 -3.43
C VAL A 106 2.13 -13.00 -2.64
N PHE A 107 1.43 -12.66 -1.56
CA PHE A 107 0.76 -13.63 -0.72
C PHE A 107 -0.37 -14.38 -1.44
N TYR A 108 -1.15 -13.67 -2.25
CA TYR A 108 -2.18 -14.26 -3.10
C TYR A 108 -1.59 -15.23 -4.12
N GLY A 109 -0.49 -14.85 -4.79
CA GLY A 109 0.22 -15.72 -5.72
C GLY A 109 0.79 -16.99 -5.06
N LEU A 110 1.18 -16.91 -3.80
CA LEU A 110 1.66 -18.07 -3.01
C LEU A 110 0.53 -18.93 -2.42
N GLY A 111 -0.74 -18.57 -2.64
CA GLY A 111 -1.89 -19.23 -2.03
C GLY A 111 -2.00 -19.04 -0.51
N ARG A 112 -1.30 -18.05 0.05
CA ARG A 112 -1.29 -17.76 1.50
C ARG A 112 -2.04 -16.47 1.76
N THR A 113 -3.37 -16.52 1.76
CA THR A 113 -4.27 -15.37 1.97
C THR A 113 -4.44 -14.98 3.44
N VAL A 114 -4.10 -15.88 4.38
CA VAL A 114 -4.28 -15.66 5.83
C VAL A 114 -3.47 -14.46 6.36
N PRO A 115 -2.17 -14.29 6.05
CA PRO A 115 -1.41 -13.14 6.55
C PRO A 115 -1.96 -11.78 6.09
N PRO A 116 -2.25 -11.56 4.78
CA PRO A 116 -2.97 -10.37 4.32
C PRO A 116 -4.29 -10.11 5.05
N ALA A 117 -5.10 -11.16 5.26
CA ALA A 117 -6.40 -11.03 5.88
C ALA A 117 -6.30 -10.56 7.34
N ILE A 118 -5.42 -11.20 8.14
CA ILE A 118 -5.24 -10.83 9.56
C ILE A 118 -4.74 -9.38 9.68
N VAL A 119 -3.74 -9.00 8.87
CA VAL A 119 -3.18 -7.64 8.90
C VAL A 119 -4.23 -6.61 8.46
N SER A 120 -4.96 -6.88 7.38
CA SER A 120 -5.99 -5.97 6.88
C SER A 120 -7.11 -5.79 7.89
N ILE A 121 -7.67 -6.87 8.42
CA ILE A 121 -8.75 -6.84 9.42
C ILE A 121 -8.27 -6.13 10.68
N GLY A 122 -7.13 -6.56 11.25
CA GLY A 122 -6.61 -5.99 12.49
C GLY A 122 -6.35 -4.49 12.40
N CYS A 123 -5.65 -4.04 11.35
CA CYS A 123 -5.35 -2.63 11.19
C CYS A 123 -6.58 -1.78 10.79
N ASN A 124 -7.56 -2.34 10.07
CA ASN A 124 -8.82 -1.63 9.80
C ASN A 124 -9.66 -1.45 11.06
N TYR A 125 -9.75 -2.47 11.92
CA TYR A 125 -10.40 -2.33 13.22
C TYR A 125 -9.67 -1.34 14.12
N MET A 126 -8.33 -1.34 14.11
CA MET A 126 -7.51 -0.39 14.88
C MET A 126 -7.64 1.06 14.37
N ARG A 127 -8.07 1.27 13.12
CA ARG A 127 -8.25 2.61 12.53
C ARG A 127 -9.33 3.42 13.26
N ILE A 128 -10.42 2.78 13.67
CA ILE A 128 -11.54 3.44 14.35
C ILE A 128 -11.13 4.03 15.72
N PRO A 129 -10.55 3.26 16.67
CA PRO A 129 -10.11 3.81 17.94
C PRO A 129 -8.96 4.80 17.78
N LEU A 130 -8.05 4.62 16.81
CA LEU A 130 -7.00 5.60 16.52
C LEU A 130 -7.58 6.94 16.02
N ALA A 131 -8.60 6.90 15.15
CA ALA A 131 -9.27 8.11 14.68
C ALA A 131 -9.95 8.84 15.85
N ILE A 132 -10.65 8.12 16.74
CA ILE A 132 -11.27 8.70 17.94
C ILE A 132 -10.21 9.34 18.84
N LEU A 133 -9.07 8.66 19.05
CA LEU A 133 -7.96 9.16 19.86
C LEU A 133 -7.40 10.48 19.30
N PHE A 134 -7.08 10.52 18.00
CA PHE A 134 -6.52 11.72 17.37
C PHE A 134 -7.51 12.88 17.30
N VAL A 135 -8.81 12.59 17.09
CA VAL A 135 -9.86 13.62 17.17
C VAL A 135 -9.95 14.19 18.60
N ASN A 136 -9.92 13.34 19.63
CA ASN A 136 -9.97 13.77 21.03
C ASN A 136 -8.72 14.56 21.47
N MET A 137 -7.58 14.37 20.80
CA MET A 137 -6.36 15.17 21.00
C MET A 137 -6.44 16.59 20.40
N GLY A 138 -7.57 16.95 19.78
CA GLY A 138 -7.79 18.29 19.22
C GLY A 138 -7.36 18.44 17.76
N MET A 139 -6.99 17.35 17.07
CA MET A 139 -6.60 17.40 15.65
C MET A 139 -7.78 17.53 14.68
N GLY A 140 -9.03 17.50 15.17
CA GLY A 140 -10.23 17.62 14.34
C GLY A 140 -10.31 16.55 13.24
N VAL A 141 -10.79 16.93 12.05
CA VAL A 141 -10.96 16.02 10.91
C VAL A 141 -9.62 15.48 10.39
N GLU A 142 -8.52 16.23 10.55
CA GLU A 142 -7.18 15.78 10.15
C GLU A 142 -6.71 14.55 10.95
N GLY A 143 -7.18 14.41 12.20
CA GLY A 143 -6.91 13.24 13.02
C GLY A 143 -7.39 11.94 12.38
N ILE A 144 -8.48 11.97 11.61
CA ILE A 144 -8.99 10.80 10.88
C ILE A 144 -8.00 10.38 9.78
N TRP A 145 -7.45 11.35 9.05
CA TRP A 145 -6.47 11.09 7.99
C TRP A 145 -5.16 10.56 8.54
N TRP A 146 -4.69 11.12 9.66
CA TRP A 146 -3.52 10.58 10.35
C TRP A 146 -3.73 9.15 10.83
N ALA A 147 -4.93 8.79 11.30
CA ALA A 147 -5.25 7.41 11.64
C ALA A 147 -5.21 6.48 10.42
N VAL A 148 -5.70 6.94 9.26
CA VAL A 148 -5.59 6.22 7.99
C VAL A 148 -4.12 6.02 7.61
N CYS A 149 -3.31 7.09 7.62
CA CYS A 149 -1.89 7.03 7.26
C CYS A 149 -1.12 6.07 8.15
N VAL A 150 -1.24 6.20 9.48
CA VAL A 150 -0.51 5.34 10.44
C VAL A 150 -0.89 3.88 10.26
N THR A 151 -2.18 3.57 10.07
CA THR A 151 -2.62 2.18 9.86
C THR A 151 -2.12 1.62 8.54
N THR A 152 -2.11 2.39 7.45
CA THR A 152 -1.58 1.96 6.14
C THR A 152 -0.07 1.73 6.19
N ILE A 153 0.68 2.62 6.85
CA ILE A 153 2.13 2.45 7.09
C ILE A 153 2.40 1.15 7.86
N ALA A 154 1.64 0.92 8.94
CA ALA A 154 1.76 -0.31 9.73
C ALA A 154 1.48 -1.56 8.89
N LYS A 155 0.41 -1.58 8.09
CA LYS A 155 0.08 -2.73 7.22
C LYS A 155 1.20 -3.05 6.24
N GLY A 156 1.73 -2.04 5.55
CA GLY A 156 2.82 -2.19 4.60
C GLY A 156 4.08 -2.79 5.24
N LEU A 157 4.48 -2.27 6.40
CA LEU A 157 5.64 -2.76 7.16
C LEU A 157 5.45 -4.19 7.70
N ILE A 158 4.28 -4.47 8.27
CA ILE A 158 3.97 -5.79 8.84
C ILE A 158 3.97 -6.85 7.74
N LEU A 159 3.33 -6.59 6.59
CA LEU A 159 3.30 -7.55 5.48
C LEU A 159 4.67 -7.78 4.86
N LEU A 160 5.47 -6.73 4.70
CA LEU A 160 6.85 -6.86 4.24
C LEU A 160 7.68 -7.70 5.23
N GLY A 161 7.58 -7.42 6.52
CA GLY A 161 8.25 -8.18 7.59
C GLY A 161 7.85 -9.65 7.60
N TRP A 162 6.55 -9.93 7.52
CA TRP A 162 6.02 -11.30 7.48
C TRP A 162 6.56 -12.07 6.28
N PHE A 163 6.57 -11.44 5.11
CA PHE A 163 7.12 -12.06 3.92
C PHE A 163 8.63 -12.34 4.05
N MET A 164 9.39 -11.43 4.64
CA MET A 164 10.83 -11.64 4.90
C MET A 164 11.09 -12.88 5.77
N ILE A 165 10.20 -13.18 6.71
CA ILE A 165 10.27 -14.40 7.54
C ILE A 165 9.91 -15.64 6.70
N ILE A 166 8.82 -15.60 5.94
CA ILE A 166 8.37 -16.74 5.12
C ILE A 166 9.38 -17.09 4.03
N ARG A 167 9.96 -16.10 3.34
CA ARG A 167 10.94 -16.36 2.29
C ARG A 167 12.15 -17.13 2.82
N LYS A 168 12.63 -16.77 4.01
CA LYS A 168 13.79 -17.43 4.64
C LYS A 168 13.48 -18.87 5.05
N LYS A 169 12.24 -19.12 5.49
CA LYS A 169 11.82 -20.43 5.99
C LYS A 169 11.36 -21.42 4.91
N TYR A 170 10.76 -20.94 3.80
CA TYR A 170 10.11 -21.81 2.82
C TYR A 170 10.65 -21.69 1.39
N LEU A 171 11.11 -20.52 0.96
CA LEU A 171 11.53 -20.30 -0.43
C LEU A 171 13.04 -20.55 -0.63
N ILE A 172 13.87 -20.22 0.36
CA ILE A 172 15.34 -20.43 0.29
C ILE A 172 15.75 -21.90 0.44
N PRO A 173 15.20 -22.70 1.38
CA PRO A 173 15.60 -24.10 1.53
C PRO A 173 15.23 -24.97 0.33
N HIS A 174 14.12 -24.65 -0.35
CA HIS A 174 13.65 -25.38 -1.54
C HIS A 174 14.58 -25.20 -2.76
N MET A 175 15.40 -24.14 -2.78
CA MET A 175 16.45 -23.96 -3.80
C MET A 175 17.68 -24.81 -3.48
N ALA A 176 18.05 -24.93 -2.20
CA ALA A 176 19.21 -25.71 -1.78
C ALA A 176 19.02 -27.22 -1.99
N SER A 177 17.81 -27.75 -1.77
CA SER A 177 17.51 -29.18 -1.95
C SER A 177 17.38 -29.65 -3.41
N ARG A 178 17.43 -28.72 -4.38
CA ARG A 178 17.33 -29.04 -5.82
C ARG A 178 18.68 -28.94 -6.55
N GLN A 179 19.72 -28.46 -5.86
CA GLN A 179 21.10 -28.37 -6.37
C GLN A 179 22.00 -29.50 -5.86
N SER A 180 21.50 -30.35 -4.95
CA SER A 180 22.10 -31.62 -4.51
C SER A 180 21.48 -32.80 -5.24
#